data_AF-A0A7V1ALG0-F1
#
_entry.id   AF-A0A7V1ALG0-F1
#
_cell.length_a   1.000
_cell.length_b   1.000
_cell.length_c   1.000
_cell.angle_alpha   90.00
_cell.angle_beta   90.00
_cell.angle_gamma   90.00
#
_symmetry.space_group_name_H-M   'P 1'
#
loop_
_entity.id
_entity.type
_entity.pdbx_description
1 polymer ?
#
loop_
_entity_poly.entity_id
_entity_poly.type
_entity_poly.pdbx_seq_one_letter_code
_entity_poly.pdbx_strand_id
1 'polypeptide(L)' 'MARPLRVQYHGAVYQITCRGNAREDIYKDRKAFIEILTESQKICSIIIYNYALMSKNH' A
#
# COMPACT_ATOMS: atom_id res chain seq x y z
N MET A 1 -18.43 0.68 -13.55
CA MET A 1 -17.37 1.24 -14.42
C MET A 1 -16.27 0.20 -14.57
N ALA A 2 -15.80 -0.04 -15.79
CA ALA A 2 -14.66 -0.94 -16.03
C ALA A 2 -13.40 -0.35 -15.39
N ARG A 3 -12.66 -1.14 -14.63
CA ARG A 3 -11.38 -0.71 -14.07
C ARG A 3 -10.35 -0.68 -15.21
N PRO A 4 -9.53 0.37 -15.32
CA PRO A 4 -8.46 0.41 -16.31
C PRO A 4 -7.49 -0.75 -16.12
N LEU A 5 -6.91 -1.22 -17.24
CA LEU A 5 -5.94 -2.31 -17.24
C LEU A 5 -4.71 -1.92 -16.41
N ARG A 6 -4.26 -2.81 -15.52
CA ARG A 6 -3.02 -2.62 -14.77
C ARG A 6 -1.85 -3.08 -15.64
N VAL A 7 -1.25 -2.14 -16.35
CA VAL A 7 -0.07 -2.40 -17.21
C VAL A 7 1.21 -2.31 -16.37
N GLN A 8 2.15 -3.22 -16.63
CA GLN A 8 3.48 -3.19 -16.03
C GLN A 8 4.51 -2.70 -17.06
N TYR A 9 5.27 -1.70 -16.66
CA TYR A 9 6.43 -1.17 -17.35
C TYR A 9 7.70 -1.45 -16.54
N HIS A 10 8.77 -1.83 -17.22
CA HIS A 10 10.07 -2.10 -16.62
C HIS A 10 10.66 -0.81 -16.03
N GLY A 11 11.11 -0.86 -14.77
CA GLY A 11 11.72 0.28 -14.07
C GLY A 11 10.77 1.42 -13.68
N ALA A 12 9.46 1.29 -13.95
CA ALA A 12 8.50 2.32 -13.59
C ALA A 12 8.22 2.36 -12.08
N VAL A 13 7.95 3.56 -11.58
CA VAL A 13 7.54 3.80 -10.19
C VAL A 13 6.03 3.95 -10.13
N TYR A 14 5.39 3.24 -9.20
CA TYR A 14 3.94 3.26 -9.04
C TYR A 14 3.56 3.82 -7.67
N GLN A 15 2.53 4.66 -7.64
CA GLN A 15 1.87 5.04 -6.40
C GLN A 15 0.76 4.03 -6.10
N ILE A 16 0.85 3.37 -4.94
CA ILE A 16 -0.13 2.40 -4.47
C ILE A 16 -0.88 3.00 -3.29
N THR A 17 -2.22 2.91 -3.31
CA THR A 17 -3.07 3.38 -2.22
C THR A 17 -4.03 2.28 -1.78
N CYS A 18 -4.06 1.99 -0.48
CA CYS A 18 -5.02 1.09 0.13
C CYS A 18 -5.95 1.92 1.02
N ARG A 19 -7.26 1.81 0.81
CA ARG A 19 -8.28 2.47 1.63
C ARG A 19 -9.43 1.51 1.89
N GLY A 20 -10.02 1.60 3.07
CA GLY A 20 -11.23 0.86 3.40
C GLY A 20 -12.40 1.27 2.50
N ASN A 21 -13.34 0.35 2.34
CA ASN A 21 -14.66 0.73 1.85
C ASN A 21 -15.26 1.75 2.84
N ALA A 22 -16.06 2.69 2.35
CA ALA A 22 -16.74 3.69 3.18
C ALA A 22 -15.83 4.49 4.17
N ARG A 23 -14.52 4.64 3.90
CA ARG A 23 -13.54 5.30 4.80
C ARG A 23 -13.35 4.61 6.15
N GLU A 24 -13.58 3.30 6.20
CA GLU A 24 -13.30 2.51 7.39
C GLU A 24 -11.79 2.41 7.67
N ASP A 25 -11.46 2.25 8.95
CA ASP A 25 -10.08 1.95 9.34
C ASP A 25 -9.74 0.52 8.89
N ILE A 26 -8.67 0.41 8.12
CA ILE A 26 -8.18 -0.88 7.60
C ILE A 26 -7.00 -1.43 8.41
N TYR A 27 -6.48 -0.65 9.36
CA TYR A 27 -5.33 -1.01 10.17
C TYR A 27 -5.77 -1.48 11.55
N LYS A 28 -5.79 -2.81 11.76
CA LYS A 28 -6.04 -3.39 13.08
C LYS A 28 -4.89 -3.12 14.06
N ASP A 29 -3.66 -3.20 13.56
CA ASP A 29 -2.43 -2.82 14.27
C ASP A 29 -1.44 -2.21 13.27
N ARG A 30 -1.02 -0.98 13.55
CA ARG A 30 -0.14 -0.20 12.68
C ARG A 30 1.32 -0.65 12.75
N LYS A 31 1.78 -1.12 13.92
CA LYS A 31 3.16 -1.59 14.07
C LYS A 31 3.35 -2.91 13.33
N ALA A 32 2.43 -3.86 13.57
CA ALA A 32 2.41 -5.13 12.86
C ALA A 32 2.31 -4.93 11.34
N PHE A 33 1.53 -3.95 10.86
CA PHE A 33 1.47 -3.63 9.44
C PHE A 33 2.82 -3.20 8.85
N ILE A 34 3.58 -2.35 9.54
CA ILE A 34 4.90 -1.89 9.08
C ILE A 34 5.90 -3.05 9.05
N GLU A 35 5.84 -3.96 10.03
CA GLU A 35 6.66 -5.17 10.06
C GLU A 35 6.39 -6.06 8.84
N ILE A 36 5.11 -6.35 8.58
CA ILE A 36 4.66 -7.14 7.42
C ILE A 36 5.05 -6.45 6.11
N LEU A 37 4.93 -5.12 6.02
CA LEU A 37 5.30 -4.35 4.83
C LEU A 37 6.80 -4.49 4.56
N THR A 38 7.63 -4.43 5.60
CA THR A 38 9.08 -4.56 5.51
C THR A 38 9.50 -5.98 5.11
N GLU A 39 8.80 -7.00 5.62
CA GLU A 39 9.02 -8.38 5.21
C GLU A 39 8.61 -8.60 3.75
N SER A 40 7.44 -8.10 3.37
CA SER A 40 6.92 -8.18 1.99
C SER A 40 7.82 -7.48 0.99
N GLN A 41 8.45 -6.36 1.40
CA GLN A 41 9.43 -5.65 0.58
C GLN A 41 10.59 -6.56 0.15
N LYS A 42 11.07 -7.42 1.06
CA LYS A 42 12.13 -8.40 0.79
C LYS A 42 11.62 -9.54 -0.09
N ILE A 43 10.45 -10.10 0.22
CA ILE A 43 9.85 -11.21 -0.51
C ILE A 43 9.58 -10.83 -1.97
N CYS A 44 8.98 -9.65 -2.19
CA CYS A 44 8.63 -9.17 -3.52
C CYS A 44 9.78 -8.46 -4.25
N SER A 45 10.94 -8.28 -3.60
CA SER A 45 12.10 -7.56 -4.17
C SER A 45 11.73 -6.18 -4.73
N ILE A 46 10.92 -5.42 -3.97
CA ILE A 46 10.49 -4.07 -4.36
C ILE A 46 11.27 -2.99 -3.60
N ILE A 47 11.27 -1.77 -4.14
CA ILE A 47 11.83 -0.60 -3.47
C ILE A 47 10.67 0.30 -3.04
N ILE A 48 10.62 0.62 -1.74
CA ILE A 48 9.64 1.56 -1.18
C ILE A 48 10.34 2.91 -1.03
N TYR A 49 10.05 3.86 -1.92
CA TYR A 49 10.64 5.21 -1.87
C TYR A 49 10.03 6.07 -0.77
N ASN A 50 8.71 5.99 -0.59
CA ASN A 50 8.00 6.66 0.49
C ASN A 50 6.81 5.80 0.92
N TYR A 51 6.36 6.02 2.15
CA TYR A 51 5.08 5.51 2.62
C TYR A 51 4.41 6.57 3.50
N ALA A 52 3.09 6.64 3.44
CA ALA A 52 2.29 7.47 4.32
C ALA A 52 1.18 6.62 4.94
N LEU A 53 1.14 6.58 6.27
CA LEU A 53 0.08 5.93 7.02
C LEU A 53 -0.87 6.99 7.55
N MET A 54 -1.99 7.15 6.86
CA MET A 54 -3.02 8.08 7.29
C MET A 54 -3.91 7.40 8.33
N SER A 55 -3.97 7.97 9.54
CA SER A 55 -5.02 7.63 10.49
C SER A 55 -6.34 8.19 9.98
N LYS A 56 -7.45 7.50 10.28
CA LYS A 56 -8.74 8.19 10.31
C LYS A 56 -8.61 9.31 11.36
N ASN A 57 -8.75 10.56 10.94
CA ASN A 57 -8.97 11.68 11.85
C ASN A 57 -10.48 11.93 11.86
N HIS A 58 -11.10 11.58 13.00
CA HIS A 58 -12.51 11.76 13.38
C HIS A 58 -13.59 11.22 12.42
#